data_AF-A0A0F9ET41-F1
#
_entry.id   AF-A0A0F9ET41-F1
#
_cell.length_a   1.000
_cell.length_b   1.000
_cell.length_c   1.000
_cell.angle_alpha   90.00
_cell.angle_beta   90.00
_cell.angle_gamma   90.00
#
_symmetry.space_group_name_H-M   'P 1'
#
loop_
_entity.id
_entity.type
_entity.pdbx_description
1 polymer ?
#
loop_
_entity_poly.entity_id
_entity_poly.type
_entity_poly.pdbx_seq_one_letter_code
_entity_poly.pdbx_strand_id
1 'polypeptide(L)'
;MCLNIVYRGKQKKEALAKLPENGYYWKVVVRLRGKYYSPIHRGDGSYKYGWNSTPKKSNNASYYLAFHIWRTKEAGMYAQNIMSTQNNNRKYLVRCKIDKNDIINIGSQWGRLCIVTTRFWCPKPK
;
A
#
# COMPACT_ATOMS: atom_id res chain seq x y z
N MET A 1 7.02 8.82 11.20
CA MET A 1 5.92 8.27 12.02
C MET A 1 5.61 6.85 11.56
N CYS A 2 5.78 5.91 12.48
CA CYS A 2 5.58 4.46 12.30
C CYS A 2 4.09 4.13 12.17
N LEU A 3 3.74 2.93 11.69
CA LEU A 3 2.39 2.39 11.83
C LEU A 3 2.07 2.39 13.33
N ASN A 4 0.98 3.02 13.76
CA ASN A 4 0.34 2.62 15.00
C ASN A 4 -0.25 1.24 14.68
N ILE A 5 0.51 0.18 15.00
CA ILE A 5 0.12 -1.20 14.74
C ILE A 5 -1.10 -1.47 15.63
N VAL A 6 -2.30 -1.41 15.05
CA VAL A 6 -3.55 -1.68 15.76
C VAL A 6 -3.69 -3.18 16.04
N TYR A 7 -2.87 -4.04 15.45
CA TYR A 7 -3.10 -5.50 15.48
C TYR A 7 -1.83 -6.32 15.76
N ARG A 8 -1.51 -6.53 17.06
CA ARG A 8 -0.52 -7.53 17.52
C ARG A 8 -1.12 -8.94 17.42
N GLY A 9 -1.00 -9.60 16.26
CA GLY A 9 -1.14 -11.07 16.11
C GLY A 9 -2.54 -11.68 16.35
N LYS A 10 -3.08 -11.61 17.57
CA LYS A 10 -4.41 -12.16 17.94
C LYS A 10 -5.54 -11.33 17.32
N GLN A 11 -5.50 -10.01 17.49
CA GLN A 11 -6.48 -9.10 16.91
C GLN A 11 -6.38 -9.03 15.36
N LYS A 12 -5.24 -9.44 14.76
CA LYS A 12 -5.07 -9.50 13.29
C LYS A 12 -6.02 -10.51 12.66
N LYS A 13 -6.18 -11.70 13.25
CA LYS A 13 -7.07 -12.75 12.71
C LYS A 13 -8.53 -12.26 12.68
N GLU A 14 -8.97 -11.59 13.74
CA GLU A 14 -10.31 -10.99 13.83
C GLU A 14 -10.51 -9.84 12.84
N ALA A 15 -9.53 -8.94 12.70
CA ALA A 15 -9.60 -7.86 11.73
C ALA A 15 -9.60 -8.36 10.28
N LEU A 16 -8.80 -9.40 9.99
CA LEU A 16 -8.81 -10.06 8.69
C LEU A 16 -10.14 -10.75 8.43
N ALA A 17 -10.77 -11.38 9.43
CA ALA A 17 -12.07 -12.03 9.27
C ALA A 17 -13.15 -11.06 8.75
N LYS A 18 -13.08 -9.78 9.14
CA LYS A 18 -14.01 -8.73 8.69
C LYS A 18 -13.70 -8.17 7.29
N LEU A 19 -12.57 -8.55 6.69
CA LEU A 19 -12.23 -8.15 5.33
C LEU A 19 -12.72 -9.18 4.31
N PRO A 20 -13.19 -8.74 3.14
CA PRO A 20 -13.52 -9.64 2.04
C PRO A 20 -12.27 -10.40 1.57
N GLU A 21 -12.45 -11.59 0.99
CA GLU A 21 -11.35 -12.38 0.42
C GLU A 21 -10.57 -11.61 -0.64
N ASN A 22 -11.29 -10.82 -1.44
CA ASN A 22 -10.73 -9.90 -2.40
C ASN A 22 -11.27 -8.50 -2.13
N GLY A 23 -10.40 -7.55 -1.84
CA GLY A 23 -10.80 -6.17 -1.55
C GLY A 23 -10.18 -5.17 -2.52
N TYR A 24 -10.91 -4.08 -2.77
CA TYR A 24 -10.40 -2.93 -3.51
C TYR A 24 -9.96 -1.82 -2.57
N TYR A 25 -8.76 -1.30 -2.80
CA TYR A 25 -8.08 -0.35 -1.92
C TYR A 25 -7.29 0.67 -2.76
N TRP A 26 -6.87 1.76 -2.13
CA TRP A 26 -6.25 2.89 -2.83
C TRP A 26 -4.74 2.93 -2.63
N LYS A 27 -3.99 2.94 -3.73
CA LYS A 27 -2.53 3.03 -3.73
C LYS A 27 -2.06 4.28 -4.45
N VAL A 28 -1.09 4.96 -3.86
CA VAL A 28 -0.31 5.99 -4.55
C VAL A 28 0.72 5.30 -5.42
N VAL A 29 0.72 5.63 -6.71
CA VAL A 29 1.67 5.19 -7.74
C VAL A 29 2.39 6.43 -8.26
N VAL A 30 3.67 6.31 -8.59
CA VAL A 30 4.46 7.43 -9.10
C VAL A 30 5.02 7.15 -10.49
N ARG A 31 4.99 8.15 -11.38
CA ARG A 31 5.60 8.07 -12.71
C ARG A 31 7.01 8.67 -12.66
N LEU A 32 8.02 7.91 -13.04
CA LEU A 32 9.41 8.37 -13.15
C LEU A 32 9.99 7.88 -14.47
N ARG A 33 10.64 8.76 -15.24
CA ARG A 33 11.28 8.40 -16.53
C ARG A 33 10.36 7.58 -17.45
N GLY A 34 9.09 7.99 -17.59
CA GLY A 34 8.09 7.34 -18.44
C GLY A 34 7.47 6.04 -17.90
N LYS A 35 8.03 5.46 -16.84
CA LYS A 35 7.52 4.25 -16.18
C LYS A 35 6.74 4.63 -14.93
N TYR A 36 5.85 3.76 -14.45
CA TYR A 36 5.27 3.97 -13.13
C TYR A 36 5.59 2.86 -12.14
N TYR A 37 5.49 3.23 -10.87
CA TYR A 37 6.07 2.52 -9.76
C TYR A 37 5.18 2.59 -8.52
N SER A 38 5.17 1.51 -7.75
CA SER A 38 4.52 1.49 -6.45
C SER A 38 5.57 1.67 -5.33
N PRO A 39 5.61 2.82 -4.66
CA PRO A 39 6.53 3.06 -3.56
C PRO A 39 6.25 2.15 -2.35
N ILE A 40 7.31 1.73 -1.67
CA ILE A 40 7.30 1.11 -0.33
C ILE A 40 7.72 2.14 0.72
N HIS A 41 7.45 1.86 2.00
CA HIS A 41 7.52 2.88 3.05
C HIS A 41 8.93 3.27 3.51
N ARG A 42 9.96 2.41 3.38
CA ARG A 42 11.35 2.84 3.56
C ARG A 42 11.94 3.36 2.23
N GLY A 43 12.08 4.68 2.18
CA GLY A 43 13.20 5.42 1.61
C GLY A 43 13.45 5.26 0.12
N ASP A 44 13.01 6.24 -0.66
CA ASP A 44 13.79 6.95 -1.69
C ASP A 44 14.45 6.17 -2.83
N GLY A 45 14.21 4.87 -3.01
CA GLY A 45 14.95 4.12 -4.04
C GLY A 45 14.37 2.81 -4.55
N SER A 46 13.50 2.11 -3.81
CA SER A 46 13.01 0.79 -4.25
C SER A 46 11.63 0.87 -4.90
N TYR A 47 11.57 1.62 -5.99
CA TYR A 47 10.44 1.68 -6.90
C TYR A 47 10.31 0.34 -7.65
N LYS A 48 9.53 -0.62 -7.12
CA LYS A 48 9.29 -1.88 -7.84
C LYS A 48 8.21 -1.71 -8.91
N TYR A 49 8.51 -2.25 -10.09
CA TYR A 49 7.61 -2.34 -11.23
C TYR A 49 6.56 -3.43 -10.98
N GLY A 50 5.34 -3.21 -11.44
CA GLY A 50 4.26 -4.18 -11.29
C GLY A 50 2.94 -3.61 -11.79
N TRP A 51 2.72 -3.70 -13.09
CA TRP A 51 1.37 -3.63 -13.64
C TRP A 51 0.76 -5.01 -13.58
N ASN A 52 -0.54 -5.08 -13.32
CA ASN A 52 -1.29 -6.31 -13.09
C ASN A 52 -0.89 -7.05 -11.81
N SER A 53 0.38 -7.18 -11.44
CA SER A 53 0.71 -7.71 -10.13
C SER A 53 2.09 -7.28 -9.68
N THR A 54 2.20 -6.79 -8.45
CA THR A 54 3.52 -6.52 -7.87
C THR A 54 4.24 -7.84 -7.57
N PRO A 55 5.58 -7.86 -7.57
CA PRO A 55 6.34 -9.02 -7.08
C PRO A 55 6.00 -9.27 -5.61
N LYS A 56 5.72 -10.54 -5.26
CA LYS A 56 5.42 -10.92 -3.88
C LYS A 56 6.61 -10.62 -2.97
N LYS A 57 6.38 -9.90 -1.87
CA LYS A 57 7.37 -9.71 -0.80
C LYS A 57 7.36 -10.88 0.16
N SER A 58 8.48 -11.11 0.86
CA SER A 58 8.55 -12.10 1.95
C SER A 58 7.53 -11.76 3.03
N ASN A 59 6.91 -12.76 3.65
CA ASN A 59 5.99 -12.58 4.77
C ASN A 59 6.71 -12.00 6.01
N ASN A 60 8.04 -12.14 6.10
CA ASN A 60 8.87 -11.52 7.13
C ASN A 60 9.23 -10.06 6.79
N ALA A 61 8.77 -9.53 5.66
CA ALA A 61 8.93 -8.11 5.35
C ALA A 61 8.23 -7.30 6.45
N SER A 62 9.01 -6.56 7.24
CA SER A 62 8.45 -5.63 8.22
C SER A 62 7.58 -4.60 7.50
N TYR A 63 6.73 -3.90 8.27
CA TYR A 63 5.97 -2.73 7.83
C TYR A 63 6.75 -1.83 6.84
N TYR A 64 8.04 -1.63 7.07
CA TYR A 64 8.89 -0.78 6.24
C TYR A 64 9.19 -1.30 4.82
N LEU A 65 9.07 -2.61 4.55
CA LEU A 65 9.55 -3.26 3.32
C LEU A 65 8.43 -3.74 2.37
N ALA A 66 7.18 -3.52 2.76
CA ALA A 66 5.97 -3.99 2.08
C ALA A 66 5.12 -2.83 1.51
N PHE A 67 4.01 -3.16 0.86
CA PHE A 67 3.17 -2.18 0.18
C PHE A 67 2.05 -1.68 1.07
N HIS A 68 1.97 -0.36 1.23
CA HIS A 68 0.94 0.29 2.01
C HIS A 68 -0.18 0.74 1.09
N ILE A 69 -1.40 0.36 1.41
CA ILE A 69 -2.59 0.60 0.62
C ILE A 69 -3.72 1.05 1.55
N TRP A 70 -4.50 2.01 1.10
CA TRP A 70 -5.44 2.75 1.94
C TRP A 70 -6.86 2.25 1.77
N ARG A 71 -7.60 2.16 2.88
CA ARG A 71 -9.00 1.71 2.82
C ARG A 71 -9.89 2.68 2.04
N THR A 72 -9.73 3.98 2.30
CA THR A 72 -10.56 5.03 1.71
C THR A 72 -9.77 5.87 0.70
N LYS A 73 -10.49 6.52 -0.21
CA LYS A 73 -9.89 7.39 -1.22
C LYS A 73 -9.19 8.59 -0.56
N GLU A 74 -9.84 9.18 0.44
CA GLU A 74 -9.34 10.32 1.22
C GLU A 74 -8.02 10.00 1.91
N ALA A 75 -7.89 8.79 2.47
CA ALA A 75 -6.65 8.35 3.08
C ALA A 75 -5.53 8.22 2.04
N GLY A 76 -5.85 7.71 0.85
CA GLY A 76 -4.95 7.65 -0.28
C GLY A 76 -4.52 9.02 -0.80
N MET A 77 -5.46 9.97 -0.91
CA MET A 77 -5.16 11.37 -1.28
C MET A 77 -4.26 12.05 -0.26
N TYR A 78 -4.52 11.84 1.03
CA TYR A 78 -3.67 12.39 2.08
C TYR A 78 -2.25 11.84 1.95
N ALA A 79 -2.10 10.52 1.78
CA ALA A 79 -0.81 9.89 1.55
C ALA A 79 -0.11 10.45 0.31
N GLN A 80 -0.84 10.66 -0.78
CA GLN A 80 -0.33 11.27 -2.00
C GLN A 80 0.27 12.66 -1.72
N ASN A 81 -0.40 13.48 -0.92
CA ASN A 81 0.04 14.84 -0.61
C ASN A 81 1.31 14.88 0.25
N ILE A 82 1.43 13.99 1.22
CA ILE A 82 2.54 14.01 2.19
C ILE A 82 3.75 13.18 1.77
N MET A 83 3.63 12.29 0.78
CA MET A 83 4.77 11.54 0.26
C MET A 83 5.79 12.51 -0.35
N SER A 84 7.01 12.56 0.19
CA SER A 84 8.09 13.47 -0.22
C SER A 84 8.75 13.10 -1.55
N THR A 85 8.02 12.51 -2.51
CA THR A 85 8.60 12.32 -3.84
C THR A 85 8.70 13.70 -4.48
N GLN A 86 9.92 14.11 -4.85
CA GLN A 86 10.32 15.42 -5.41
C GLN A 86 9.50 15.93 -6.63
N ASN A 87 8.45 15.25 -7.05
CA ASN A 87 7.56 15.64 -8.14
C ASN A 87 6.09 15.29 -7.80
N ASN A 88 5.36 16.23 -7.18
CA ASN A 88 3.91 16.09 -6.92
C ASN A 88 3.10 15.80 -8.19
N ASN A 89 3.51 16.36 -9.34
CA ASN A 89 2.85 16.22 -10.64
C ASN A 89 2.99 14.82 -11.28
N ARG A 90 3.63 13.87 -10.59
CA ARG A 90 3.83 12.51 -11.09
C ARG A 90 3.23 11.45 -10.18
N LYS A 91 2.34 11.83 -9.26
CA LYS A 91 1.65 10.91 -8.36
C LYS A 91 0.24 10.64 -8.87
N TYR A 92 -0.15 9.38 -8.86
CA TYR A 92 -1.46 8.90 -9.29
C TYR A 92 -2.08 8.09 -8.18
N LEU A 93 -3.35 8.34 -7.91
CA LEU A 93 -4.11 7.53 -6.97
C LEU A 93 -4.88 6.47 -7.74
N VAL A 94 -4.58 5.20 -7.46
CA VAL A 94 -5.08 4.06 -8.23
C VAL A 94 -5.84 3.12 -7.32
N ARG A 95 -6.97 2.59 -7.81
CA ARG A 95 -7.73 1.55 -7.13
C ARG A 95 -7.15 0.19 -7.49
N CYS A 96 -6.54 -0.47 -6.53
CA CYS A 96 -5.88 -1.76 -6.67
C CYS A 96 -6.71 -2.86 -5.98
N LYS A 97 -6.57 -4.10 -6.44
CA LYS A 97 -7.17 -5.29 -5.83
C LYS A 97 -6.12 -6.00 -4.96
N ILE A 98 -6.52 -6.41 -3.76
CA ILE A 98 -5.67 -7.16 -2.82
C ILE A 98 -6.38 -8.46 -2.47
N ASP A 99 -5.63 -9.56 -2.50
CA ASP A 99 -6.04 -10.84 -1.92
C ASP A 99 -5.76 -10.81 -0.41
N LYS A 100 -6.73 -11.22 0.39
CA LYS A 100 -6.63 -11.31 1.85
C LYS A 100 -5.40 -12.10 2.32
N ASN A 101 -4.98 -13.11 1.55
CA ASN A 101 -3.80 -13.93 1.85
C ASN A 101 -2.48 -13.15 1.71
N ASP A 102 -2.46 -12.04 0.96
CA ASP A 102 -1.28 -11.20 0.81
C ASP A 102 -1.18 -10.14 1.93
N ILE A 103 -2.23 -9.95 2.75
CA ILE A 103 -2.26 -8.96 3.83
C ILE A 103 -1.41 -9.44 5.02
N ILE A 104 -0.33 -8.70 5.28
CA ILE A 104 0.55 -8.97 6.42
C ILE A 104 0.21 -8.15 7.64
N ASN A 105 -0.34 -6.94 7.48
CA ASN A 105 -0.70 -6.11 8.61
C ASN A 105 -1.85 -5.15 8.27
N ILE A 106 -2.57 -4.71 9.28
CA ILE A 106 -3.58 -3.65 9.21
C ILE A 106 -3.24 -2.70 10.35
N GLY A 107 -3.40 -1.40 10.15
CA GLY A 107 -3.12 -0.45 11.22
C GLY A 107 -3.49 0.97 10.84
N SER A 108 -3.09 1.91 11.69
CA SER A 108 -3.28 3.33 11.41
C SER A 108 -1.94 3.94 11.04
N GLN A 109 -1.90 4.66 9.92
CA GLN A 109 -0.77 5.46 9.50
C GLN A 109 -1.28 6.88 9.28
N TRP A 110 -0.70 7.86 9.99
CA TRP A 110 -1.17 9.25 9.98
C TRP A 110 -2.68 9.39 10.29
N GLY A 111 -3.15 8.63 11.29
CA GLY A 111 -4.55 8.61 11.70
C GLY A 111 -5.50 7.91 10.72
N ARG A 112 -4.97 7.27 9.66
CA ARG A 112 -5.77 6.66 8.59
C ARG A 112 -5.55 5.17 8.48
N LEU A 113 -6.63 4.43 8.25
CA LEU A 113 -6.59 2.98 8.11
C LEU A 113 -5.76 2.57 6.87
N CYS A 114 -4.68 1.86 7.15
CA CYS A 114 -3.68 1.39 6.19
C CYS A 114 -3.59 -0.14 6.26
N ILE A 115 -3.52 -0.76 5.09
CA ILE A 115 -3.32 -2.19 4.88
C ILE A 115 -1.93 -2.37 4.31
N VAL A 116 -1.17 -3.25 4.93
CA VAL A 116 0.17 -3.63 4.53
C VAL A 116 0.09 -4.99 3.86
N THR A 117 0.48 -5.05 2.60
CA THR A 117 0.40 -6.26 1.79
C THR A 117 1.74 -6.64 1.18
N THR A 118 1.99 -7.94 1.02
CA THR A 118 3.15 -8.46 0.28
C THR A 118 3.00 -8.28 -1.23
N ARG A 119 1.76 -8.22 -1.73
CA ARG A 119 1.42 -8.17 -3.16
C ARG A 119 0.06 -7.51 -3.38
N PHE A 120 -0.15 -6.96 -4.57
CA PHE A 120 -1.46 -6.49 -5.01
C PHE A 120 -1.53 -6.44 -6.53
N TRP A 121 -2.74 -6.47 -7.07
CA TRP A 121 -3.02 -6.19 -8.47
C TRP A 121 -3.33 -4.70 -8.64
N CYS A 122 -2.71 -4.04 -9.59
CA CYS A 122 -3.02 -2.65 -9.88
C CYS A 122 -3.06 -2.36 -11.38
N PRO A 123 -4.11 -1.68 -11.85
CA PRO A 123 -4.21 -1.29 -13.24
C PRO A 123 -3.22 -0.16 -13.56
N LYS A 124 -2.87 -0.03 -14.84
CA LYS A 124 -2.11 1.11 -15.33
C LYS A 124 -2.96 2.39 -15.15
N PRO A 125 -2.43 3.47 -14.54
CA PRO A 125 -3.07 4.77 -14.51
C PRO A 125 -3.31 5.26 -15.93
N LYS A 126 -4.47 5.85 -16.15
CA LYS A 126 -4.75 6.62 -17.37
C LYS A 126 -3.89 7.88 -17.40
#